data_AF-W1UGD1-F1
#
_entry.id   AF-W1UGD1-F1
#
_cell.length_a   1.000
_cell.length_b   1.000
_cell.length_c   1.000
_cell.angle_alpha   90.00
_cell.angle_beta   90.00
_cell.angle_gamma   90.00
#
_symmetry.space_group_name_H-M   'P 1'
#
loop_
_entity.id
_entity.type
_entity.pdbx_description
1 polymer ?
#
loop_
_entity_poly.entity_id
_entity_poly.type
_entity_poly.pdbx_seq_one_letter_code
_entity_poly.pdbx_strand_id
1 'polypeptide(L)'
;MKNRKMLASSLLAGALLSVGYVASKPTAVHALTDMSVKDTQNPLKITLIQTDGSYTVDTLLVDLQRSSTTTDNTALDFDLVNEDTGALASSSFFGRFRGSNRIKEGINILLVKDGNYHLDIYSSGDFGKRYFGRSEVFRISRGEYSPIKNVEISTATETPKQTTNSSSAQTGWSGSSYYKAGVKVVNQWIFDVQYNSYFYLNASGNFVQNAWSGNYYLKSGGYMAKS
;
A
#
# COMPACT_ATOMS: atom_id res chain seq x y z
N MET A 1 -53.83 27.17 -66.14
CA MET A 1 -52.64 28.03 -65.94
C MET A 1 -51.77 27.43 -64.82
N LYS A 2 -50.45 27.31 -65.06
CA LYS A 2 -49.32 27.18 -64.10
C LYS A 2 -49.25 25.89 -63.24
N ASN A 3 -48.28 24.99 -63.49
CA ASN A 3 -46.89 24.91 -62.95
C ASN A 3 -46.85 24.46 -61.47
N ARG A 4 -45.93 23.66 -60.89
CA ARG A 4 -44.70 22.89 -61.25
C ARG A 4 -44.19 22.23 -59.94
N LYS A 5 -43.47 21.08 -60.02
CA LYS A 5 -42.34 20.59 -59.16
C LYS A 5 -42.61 20.27 -57.65
N MET A 6 -42.48 19.02 -57.18
CA MET A 6 -41.29 18.20 -56.81
C MET A 6 -40.73 18.42 -55.38
N LEU A 7 -40.64 17.28 -54.66
CA LEU A 7 -39.58 16.80 -53.72
C LEU A 7 -39.67 16.99 -52.19
N ALA A 8 -39.62 15.82 -51.53
CA ALA A 8 -38.61 15.34 -50.56
C ALA A 8 -38.92 15.34 -49.05
N SER A 9 -38.61 14.17 -48.49
CA SER A 9 -38.70 13.66 -47.13
C SER A 9 -37.92 14.45 -46.07
N SER A 10 -38.39 14.33 -44.82
CA SER A 10 -37.51 14.12 -43.64
C SER A 10 -38.32 13.47 -42.52
N LEU A 11 -37.83 12.31 -42.06
CA LEU A 11 -38.17 11.68 -40.79
C LEU A 11 -37.56 12.48 -39.64
N LEU A 12 -38.21 12.49 -38.47
CA LEU A 12 -37.51 12.18 -37.22
C LEU A 12 -38.49 11.59 -36.19
N ALA A 13 -38.39 10.28 -35.97
CA ALA A 13 -39.01 9.59 -34.86
C ALA A 13 -38.23 9.91 -33.57
N GLY A 14 -38.91 10.44 -32.56
CA GLY A 14 -38.35 10.67 -31.24
C GLY A 14 -38.20 9.35 -30.48
N ALA A 15 -36.97 8.85 -30.36
CA ALA A 15 -36.63 7.82 -29.39
C ALA A 15 -35.95 8.49 -28.18
N LEU A 16 -36.60 8.41 -27.02
CA LEU A 16 -36.04 8.75 -25.71
C LEU A 16 -34.94 7.73 -25.38
N LEU A 17 -33.67 8.12 -25.51
CA LEU A 17 -32.56 7.38 -24.94
C LEU A 17 -32.41 7.79 -23.47
N SER A 18 -32.84 6.91 -22.57
CA SER A 18 -32.42 6.93 -21.18
C SER A 18 -30.91 6.73 -21.14
N VAL A 19 -30.16 7.80 -20.88
CA VAL A 19 -28.73 7.74 -20.56
C VAL A 19 -28.60 7.07 -19.20
N GLY A 20 -28.37 5.77 -19.20
CA GLY A 20 -27.94 5.05 -18.01
C GLY A 20 -26.57 5.59 -17.60
N TYR A 21 -26.54 6.33 -16.50
CA TYR A 21 -25.30 6.67 -15.83
C TYR A 21 -24.71 5.37 -15.27
N VAL A 22 -23.85 4.71 -16.04
CA VAL A 22 -23.02 3.63 -15.50
C VAL A 22 -22.02 4.34 -14.60
N ALA A 23 -22.32 4.44 -13.30
CA ALA A 23 -21.30 4.72 -12.31
C ALA A 23 -20.30 3.56 -12.42
N SER A 24 -19.18 3.79 -13.12
CA SER A 24 -18.03 2.92 -12.99
C SER A 24 -17.74 2.84 -11.50
N LYS A 25 -17.77 1.63 -10.93
CA LYS A 25 -17.20 1.42 -9.60
C LYS A 25 -15.79 2.03 -9.66
N PRO A 26 -15.41 2.93 -8.75
CA PRO A 26 -14.06 3.44 -8.74
C PRO A 26 -13.13 2.24 -8.68
N THR A 27 -12.29 2.07 -9.70
CA THR A 27 -11.22 1.08 -9.68
C THR A 27 -10.35 1.49 -8.50
N ALA A 28 -10.38 0.72 -7.41
CA ALA A 28 -9.46 0.92 -6.32
C ALA A 28 -8.06 0.70 -6.89
N VAL A 29 -7.31 1.80 -7.04
CA VAL A 29 -5.89 1.72 -7.34
C VAL A 29 -5.26 1.23 -6.04
N HIS A 30 -4.80 -0.03 -6.07
CA HIS A 30 -4.10 -0.62 -4.94
C HIS A 30 -2.65 -0.13 -4.94
N ALA A 31 -2.09 0.08 -3.75
CA ALA A 31 -0.68 0.46 -3.58
C ALA A 31 0.26 -0.59 -4.19
N LEU A 32 1.56 -0.27 -4.29
CA LEU A 32 2.61 -1.23 -4.63
C LEU A 32 2.78 -2.28 -3.51
N THR A 33 1.83 -3.21 -3.41
CA THR A 33 1.76 -4.21 -2.33
C THR A 33 2.85 -5.28 -2.43
N ASP A 34 3.46 -5.44 -3.60
CA ASP A 34 4.46 -6.47 -3.89
C ASP A 34 5.92 -5.99 -3.73
N MET A 35 6.15 -4.69 -3.49
CA MET A 35 7.50 -4.13 -3.37
C MET A 35 7.96 -4.11 -1.91
N SER A 36 9.13 -4.69 -1.63
CA SER A 36 9.79 -4.59 -0.33
C SER A 36 11.07 -3.77 -0.41
N VAL A 37 11.49 -3.19 0.72
CA VAL A 37 12.79 -2.53 0.88
C VAL A 37 13.96 -3.48 0.53
N LYS A 38 13.76 -4.80 0.61
CA LYS A 38 14.77 -5.79 0.26
C LYS A 38 14.88 -6.06 -1.25
N ASP A 39 13.84 -5.73 -2.00
CA ASP A 39 13.75 -6.04 -3.44
C ASP A 39 14.27 -4.88 -4.31
N THR A 40 14.48 -3.70 -3.71
CA THR A 40 14.99 -2.52 -4.40
C THR A 40 16.51 -2.49 -4.45
N GLN A 41 17.06 -1.93 -5.52
CA GLN A 41 18.50 -1.74 -5.68
C GLN A 41 19.07 -0.78 -4.63
N ASN A 42 18.32 0.29 -4.31
CA ASN A 42 18.78 1.33 -3.40
C ASN A 42 17.68 1.65 -2.37
N PRO A 43 17.72 0.98 -1.20
CA PRO A 43 16.81 1.24 -0.10
C PRO A 43 16.80 2.71 0.32
N LEU A 44 15.61 3.26 0.47
CA LEU A 44 15.41 4.60 1.02
C LEU A 44 15.14 4.53 2.52
N LYS A 45 15.73 5.46 3.27
CA LYS A 45 15.41 5.68 4.68
C LYS A 45 14.40 6.83 4.78
N ILE A 46 13.21 6.51 5.28
CA ILE A 46 12.13 7.48 5.52
C ILE A 46 12.09 7.80 7.01
N THR A 47 12.17 9.09 7.35
CA THR A 47 12.00 9.57 8.73
C THR A 47 10.85 10.56 8.75
N LEU A 48 9.81 10.26 9.53
CA LEU A 48 8.67 11.16 9.72
C LEU A 48 8.99 12.11 10.86
N ILE A 49 8.88 13.41 10.60
CA ILE A 49 9.25 14.45 11.57
C ILE A 49 7.99 14.95 12.25
N GLN A 50 7.96 14.85 13.57
CA GLN A 50 6.90 15.45 14.38
C GLN A 50 7.01 16.97 14.28
N THR A 51 5.89 17.63 13.97
CA THR A 51 5.82 19.09 13.95
C THR A 51 5.67 19.61 15.38
N ASP A 52 6.33 20.71 15.70
CA ASP A 52 6.25 21.41 16.99
C ASP A 52 5.06 22.38 17.04
N GLY A 53 4.07 22.22 16.15
CA GLY A 53 2.95 23.14 15.96
C GLY A 53 3.27 24.38 15.11
N SER A 54 4.49 24.53 14.59
CA SER A 54 4.88 25.63 13.68
C SER A 54 4.33 25.47 12.25
N TYR A 55 4.04 24.23 11.84
CA TYR A 55 3.45 23.92 10.54
C TYR A 55 1.93 23.77 10.67
N THR A 56 1.20 24.09 9.60
CA THR A 56 -0.25 23.85 9.52
C THR A 56 -0.56 22.41 9.93
N VAL A 57 -1.55 22.22 10.80
CA VAL A 57 -1.96 20.94 11.45
C VAL A 57 -2.31 19.79 10.49
N ASP A 58 -2.07 19.93 9.20
CA ASP A 58 -2.46 19.01 8.13
C ASP A 58 -1.29 18.62 7.21
N THR A 59 -0.05 18.70 7.70
CA THR A 59 1.15 18.37 6.92
C THR A 59 2.00 17.32 7.62
N LEU A 60 2.24 16.20 6.92
CA LEU A 60 3.21 15.18 7.30
C LEU A 60 4.59 15.58 6.76
N LEU A 61 5.53 15.93 7.65
CA LEU A 61 6.90 16.24 7.25
C LEU A 61 7.72 14.96 7.08
N VAL A 62 8.36 14.84 5.93
CA VAL A 62 9.13 13.67 5.55
C VAL A 62 10.58 14.06 5.27
N ASP A 63 11.51 13.41 5.95
CA ASP A 63 12.93 13.43 5.65
C ASP A 63 13.35 12.12 5.00
N LEU A 64 13.67 12.20 3.71
CA LEU A 64 14.06 11.08 2.88
C LEU A 64 15.56 11.08 2.66
N GLN A 65 16.20 9.95 2.91
CA GLN A 65 17.63 9.76 2.70
C GLN A 65 17.89 8.54 1.81
N ARG A 66 18.89 8.65 0.95
CA ARG A 66 19.47 7.51 0.20
C ARG A 66 20.94 7.35 0.55
N SER A 67 21.44 6.11 0.49
CA SER A 67 22.87 5.81 0.64
C SER A 67 23.64 5.91 -0.68
N SER A 68 22.96 5.78 -1.82
CA SER A 68 23.59 5.85 -3.14
C SER A 68 24.24 7.21 -3.39
N THR A 69 25.44 7.19 -3.96
CA THR A 69 26.17 8.37 -4.43
C THR A 69 25.93 8.67 -5.91
N THR A 70 25.00 7.94 -6.57
CA THR A 70 24.67 8.15 -7.98
C THR A 70 24.05 9.53 -8.20
N THR A 71 24.64 10.27 -9.14
CA THR A 71 24.11 11.55 -9.65
C THR A 71 23.02 11.29 -10.70
N ASP A 72 22.00 10.53 -10.31
CA ASP A 72 20.80 10.37 -11.12
C ASP A 72 19.73 11.43 -10.79
N ASN A 73 18.83 11.65 -11.75
CA ASN A 73 17.70 12.57 -11.62
C ASN A 73 16.37 11.79 -11.54
N THR A 74 16.36 10.65 -10.85
CA THR A 74 15.19 9.76 -10.79
C THR A 74 14.02 10.46 -10.12
N ALA A 75 12.85 10.42 -10.76
CA ALA A 75 11.59 10.90 -10.18
C ALA A 75 11.09 9.90 -9.13
N LEU A 76 10.63 10.44 -8.01
CA LEU A 76 10.04 9.68 -6.92
C LEU A 76 8.58 10.10 -6.76
N ASP A 77 7.71 9.11 -6.62
CA ASP A 77 6.33 9.28 -6.17
C ASP A 77 6.19 8.77 -4.74
N PHE A 78 5.10 9.14 -4.09
CA PHE A 78 4.70 8.56 -2.81
C PHE A 78 3.29 8.00 -2.88
N ASP A 79 3.05 6.98 -2.07
CA ASP A 79 1.74 6.44 -1.75
C ASP A 79 1.53 6.48 -0.24
N LEU A 80 0.46 7.13 0.20
CA LEU A 80 -0.03 7.05 1.58
C LEU A 80 -1.10 5.95 1.64
N VAL A 81 -0.77 4.85 2.30
CA VAL A 81 -1.54 3.62 2.25
C VAL A 81 -2.19 3.39 3.60
N ASN A 82 -3.51 3.18 3.63
CA ASN A 82 -4.20 2.77 4.84
C ASN A 82 -3.74 1.35 5.22
N GLU A 83 -3.26 1.16 6.44
CA GLU A 83 -2.69 -0.11 6.90
C GLU A 83 -3.76 -1.21 6.99
N ASP A 84 -4.97 -0.86 7.43
CA ASP A 84 -6.03 -1.83 7.67
C ASP A 84 -6.66 -2.31 6.36
N THR A 85 -6.80 -1.42 5.37
CA THR A 85 -7.51 -1.70 4.12
C THR A 85 -6.62 -1.85 2.89
N GLY A 86 -5.35 -1.45 2.97
CA GLY A 86 -4.44 -1.37 1.82
C GLY A 86 -4.87 -0.35 0.75
N ALA A 87 -5.77 0.57 1.10
CA ALA A 87 -6.31 1.56 0.16
C ALA A 87 -5.40 2.78 0.10
N LEU A 88 -5.21 3.34 -1.09
CA LEU A 88 -4.53 4.62 -1.27
C LEU A 88 -5.40 5.74 -0.72
N ALA A 89 -4.88 6.44 0.29
CA ALA A 89 -5.47 7.66 0.82
C ALA A 89 -4.95 8.91 0.11
N SER A 90 -3.72 8.86 -0.38
CA SER A 90 -3.12 9.91 -1.20
C SER A 90 -1.98 9.33 -2.02
N SER A 91 -1.77 9.85 -3.22
CA SER A 91 -0.65 9.48 -4.08
C SER A 91 -0.31 10.66 -4.98
N SER A 92 0.97 11.00 -5.07
CA SER A 92 1.45 12.12 -5.90
C SER A 92 2.96 12.05 -6.10
N PHE A 93 3.47 12.90 -6.97
CA PHE A 93 4.88 13.18 -7.09
C PHE A 93 5.46 13.67 -5.75
N PHE A 94 6.55 13.05 -5.32
CA PHE A 94 7.28 13.41 -4.10
C PHE A 94 8.45 14.34 -4.42
N GLY A 95 9.31 13.98 -5.38
CA GLY A 95 10.50 14.77 -5.64
C GLY A 95 11.58 14.09 -6.46
N ARG A 96 12.76 14.72 -6.46
CA ARG A 96 13.99 14.23 -7.09
C ARG A 96 15.17 14.58 -6.20
N PHE A 97 16.16 13.69 -6.12
CA PHE A 97 17.36 13.95 -5.34
C PHE A 97 18.24 15.08 -5.92
N ARG A 98 18.23 15.30 -7.25
CA ARG A 98 18.94 16.41 -7.91
C ARG A 98 20.43 16.54 -7.51
N GLY A 99 21.10 15.40 -7.33
CA GLY A 99 22.51 15.35 -6.89
C GLY A 99 22.71 15.46 -5.36
N SER A 100 21.65 15.66 -4.57
CA SER A 100 21.65 15.48 -3.12
C SER A 100 21.45 14.01 -2.74
N ASN A 101 21.70 13.66 -1.48
CA ASN A 101 21.32 12.36 -0.90
C ASN A 101 20.15 12.48 0.07
N ARG A 102 19.59 13.68 0.20
CA ARG A 102 18.53 14.00 1.15
C ARG A 102 17.49 14.92 0.52
N ILE A 103 16.22 14.63 0.79
CA ILE A 103 15.05 15.44 0.42
C ILE A 103 14.23 15.66 1.68
N LYS A 104 13.75 16.88 1.91
CA LYS A 104 12.78 17.20 2.96
C LYS A 104 11.57 17.82 2.31
N GLU A 105 10.41 17.21 2.49
CA GLU A 105 9.17 17.63 1.85
C GLU A 105 7.98 17.46 2.80
N GLY A 106 6.93 18.25 2.60
CA GLY A 106 5.66 18.14 3.32
C GLY A 106 4.59 17.48 2.46
N ILE A 107 3.91 16.49 3.02
CA ILE A 107 2.75 15.85 2.38
C ILE A 107 1.47 16.37 3.04
N ASN A 108 0.55 16.92 2.23
CA ASN A 108 -0.74 17.37 2.74
C ASN A 108 -1.63 16.16 3.10
N ILE A 109 -2.14 16.17 4.34
CA ILE A 109 -3.00 15.13 4.90
C ILE A 109 -4.38 15.64 5.34
N LEU A 110 -4.76 16.87 4.94
CA LEU A 110 -6.01 17.54 5.34
C LEU A 110 -7.26 16.70 5.07
N LEU A 111 -7.30 16.03 3.92
CA LEU A 111 -8.44 15.22 3.48
C LEU A 111 -8.29 13.73 3.77
N VAL A 112 -7.19 13.35 4.45
CA VAL A 112 -6.95 11.96 4.82
C VAL A 112 -7.81 11.62 6.03
N LYS A 113 -8.54 10.52 5.93
CA LYS A 113 -9.42 10.06 7.01
C LYS A 113 -8.60 9.58 8.20
N ASP A 114 -9.22 9.59 9.36
CA ASP A 114 -8.66 8.98 10.55
C ASP A 114 -8.36 7.50 10.33
N GLY A 115 -7.16 7.06 10.72
CA GLY A 115 -6.73 5.68 10.51
C GLY A 115 -5.24 5.48 10.76
N ASN A 116 -4.80 4.25 10.56
CA ASN A 116 -3.39 3.89 10.57
C ASN A 116 -2.89 3.81 9.13
N TYR A 117 -1.68 4.30 8.90
CA TYR A 117 -1.11 4.47 7.57
C TYR A 117 0.38 4.13 7.58
N HIS A 118 0.88 3.71 6.42
CA HIS A 118 2.29 3.77 6.10
C HIS A 118 2.50 4.62 4.84
N LEU A 119 3.72 5.10 4.68
CA LEU A 119 4.14 5.87 3.52
C LEU A 119 5.14 5.05 2.71
N ASP A 120 4.80 4.80 1.45
CA ASP A 120 5.73 4.26 0.46
C ASP A 120 6.29 5.41 -0.38
N ILE A 121 7.60 5.42 -0.61
CA ILE A 121 8.25 6.34 -1.55
C ILE A 121 9.09 5.51 -2.51
N TYR A 122 8.90 5.74 -3.81
CA TYR A 122 9.45 4.86 -4.82
C TYR A 122 9.78 5.57 -6.14
N SER A 123 10.72 5.00 -6.89
CA SER A 123 11.04 5.47 -8.24
C SER A 123 9.89 5.22 -9.22
N SER A 124 9.34 6.30 -9.79
CA SER A 124 8.11 6.26 -10.61
C SER A 124 8.24 5.35 -11.84
N GLY A 125 9.34 5.51 -12.59
CA GLY A 125 9.49 4.89 -13.90
C GLY A 125 9.75 3.38 -13.88
N ASP A 126 10.11 2.84 -12.73
CA ASP A 126 10.39 1.40 -12.55
C ASP A 126 9.65 0.79 -11.36
N PHE A 127 8.67 1.52 -10.82
CA PHE A 127 7.81 1.08 -9.72
C PHE A 127 8.59 0.58 -8.50
N GLY A 128 9.62 1.34 -8.12
CA GLY A 128 10.39 1.10 -6.92
C GLY A 128 11.59 0.16 -7.06
N LYS A 129 11.82 -0.42 -8.24
CA LYS A 129 12.97 -1.32 -8.47
C LYS A 129 14.31 -0.64 -8.21
N ARG A 130 14.45 0.65 -8.55
CA ARG A 130 15.69 1.40 -8.28
C ARG A 130 15.73 1.98 -6.89
N TYR A 131 14.64 2.62 -6.46
CA TYR A 131 14.51 3.25 -5.15
C TYR A 131 13.19 2.88 -4.53
N PHE A 132 13.20 2.33 -3.33
CA PHE A 132 12.00 2.09 -2.55
C PHE A 132 12.29 2.26 -1.06
N GLY A 133 11.35 2.88 -0.36
CA GLY A 133 11.31 2.92 1.10
C GLY A 133 9.86 2.85 1.56
N ARG A 134 9.67 2.23 2.72
CA ARG A 134 8.41 2.20 3.46
C ARG A 134 8.66 2.76 4.86
N SER A 135 7.80 3.65 5.32
CA SER A 135 7.86 4.14 6.70
C SER A 135 7.36 3.09 7.68
N GLU A 136 7.66 3.30 8.96
CA GLU A 136 6.87 2.68 10.03
C GLU A 136 5.40 3.09 9.91
N VAL A 137 4.52 2.29 10.52
CA VAL A 137 3.09 2.62 10.61
C VAL A 137 2.91 3.79 11.57
N PHE A 138 2.04 4.71 11.20
CA PHE A 138 1.67 5.86 12.01
C PHE A 138 0.17 6.10 11.96
N ARG A 139 -0.32 6.94 12.88
CA ARG A 139 -1.72 7.29 12.96
C ARG A 139 -1.95 8.68 12.40
N ILE A 140 -3.00 8.83 11.61
CA ILE A 140 -3.60 10.12 11.27
C ILE A 140 -4.90 10.22 12.03
N SER A 141 -5.13 11.34 12.73
CA SER A 141 -6.40 11.62 13.39
C SER A 141 -6.67 13.11 13.40
N ARG A 142 -7.85 13.52 12.93
CA ARG A 142 -8.25 14.93 12.84
C ARG A 142 -7.24 15.82 12.08
N GLY A 143 -6.66 15.28 11.01
CA GLY A 143 -5.62 15.96 10.20
C GLY A 143 -4.20 15.84 10.75
N GLU A 144 -4.02 15.36 11.98
CA GLU A 144 -2.71 15.33 12.64
C GLU A 144 -2.01 13.97 12.52
N TYR A 145 -0.69 14.02 12.31
CA TYR A 145 0.21 12.88 12.39
C TYR A 145 0.57 12.55 13.85
N SER A 146 0.53 11.27 14.21
CA SER A 146 1.04 10.76 15.47
C SER A 146 1.89 9.50 15.23
N PRO A 147 3.16 9.46 15.69
CA PRO A 147 3.94 8.24 15.61
C PRO A 147 3.28 7.17 16.47
N ILE A 148 3.03 6.00 15.90
CA ILE A 148 2.76 4.83 16.71
C ILE A 148 4.13 4.37 17.18
N LYS A 149 4.46 4.68 18.43
CA LYS A 149 5.63 4.04 19.04
C LYS A 149 5.32 2.55 19.08
N ASN A 150 5.87 1.81 18.14
CA ASN A 150 6.26 0.44 18.45
C ASN A 150 7.13 0.59 19.69
N VAL A 151 6.69 0.03 20.81
CA VAL A 151 7.58 -0.18 21.94
C VAL A 151 8.64 -1.12 21.40
N GLU A 152 9.71 -0.55 20.86
CA GLU A 152 10.97 -1.24 20.73
C GLU A 152 11.34 -1.68 22.15
N ILE A 153 11.15 -2.96 22.42
CA ILE A 153 11.98 -3.63 23.40
C ILE A 153 13.38 -3.65 22.76
N SER A 154 14.11 -2.55 22.89
CA SER A 154 15.53 -2.45 22.58
C SER A 154 16.31 -2.59 23.88
N THR A 155 16.93 -3.77 24.06
CA THR A 155 17.95 -4.13 25.05
C THR A 155 17.57 -4.04 26.53
N ALA A 156 16.98 -5.10 27.05
CA ALA A 156 17.45 -5.67 28.31
C ALA A 156 18.19 -6.97 27.99
N THR A 157 19.40 -7.12 28.50
CA THR A 157 20.10 -8.40 28.55
C THR A 157 19.26 -9.35 29.39
N GLU A 158 18.38 -10.12 28.76
CA GLU A 158 17.72 -11.26 29.40
C GLU A 158 18.33 -12.54 28.86
N THR A 159 19.29 -13.04 29.65
CA THR A 159 19.60 -14.46 29.76
C THR A 159 18.29 -15.28 29.74
N PRO A 160 18.21 -16.35 28.93
CA PRO A 160 16.94 -17.00 28.64
C PRO A 160 16.38 -17.67 29.89
N LYS A 161 15.26 -17.14 30.40
CA LYS A 161 14.43 -17.88 31.35
C LYS A 161 13.06 -18.14 30.76
N GLN A 162 13.04 -19.30 30.11
CA GLN A 162 11.87 -20.14 29.86
C GLN A 162 10.92 -20.06 31.07
N THR A 163 9.70 -19.58 30.85
CA THR A 163 8.58 -19.95 31.73
C THR A 163 7.62 -20.77 30.90
N THR A 164 7.75 -22.06 31.13
CA THR A 164 6.93 -23.16 30.65
C THR A 164 5.46 -22.88 30.97
N ASN A 165 4.62 -22.92 29.94
CA ASN A 165 3.46 -23.79 29.97
C ASN A 165 3.35 -24.50 28.62
N SER A 166 3.45 -25.82 28.71
CA SER A 166 3.61 -26.78 27.64
C SER A 166 2.42 -26.80 26.68
N SER A 167 2.71 -26.70 25.37
CA SER A 167 2.12 -27.60 24.38
C SER A 167 3.01 -27.63 23.14
N SER A 168 3.28 -28.83 22.64
CA SER A 168 3.86 -29.15 21.33
C SER A 168 3.82 -28.01 20.31
N ALA A 169 4.97 -27.67 19.74
CA ALA A 169 5.18 -26.62 18.75
C ALA A 169 4.08 -26.57 17.67
N GLN A 170 3.04 -25.77 17.92
CA GLN A 170 1.82 -25.80 17.11
C GLN A 170 2.16 -25.22 15.73
N THR A 171 1.96 -26.05 14.71
CA THR A 171 2.08 -25.67 13.31
C THR A 171 0.70 -25.76 12.69
N GLY A 172 0.24 -24.68 12.07
CA GLY A 172 -1.08 -24.62 11.47
C GLY A 172 -1.76 -23.27 11.65
N TRP A 173 -3.02 -23.22 11.22
CA TRP A 173 -3.85 -22.02 11.30
C TRP A 173 -4.39 -21.77 12.70
N SER A 174 -4.41 -20.49 13.08
CA SER A 174 -5.18 -19.97 14.20
C SER A 174 -5.84 -18.67 13.73
N GLY A 175 -7.14 -18.73 13.47
CA GLY A 175 -7.87 -17.65 12.82
C GLY A 175 -7.32 -17.38 11.42
N SER A 176 -6.98 -16.12 11.13
CA SER A 176 -6.40 -15.71 9.84
C SER A 176 -4.89 -15.89 9.75
N SER A 177 -4.22 -16.37 10.80
CA SER A 177 -2.77 -16.45 10.87
C SER A 177 -2.25 -17.88 10.85
N TYR A 178 -1.06 -18.06 10.29
CA TYR A 178 -0.37 -19.35 10.26
C TYR A 178 0.85 -19.33 11.16
N TYR A 179 1.05 -20.40 11.92
CA TYR A 179 2.20 -20.59 12.80
C TYR A 179 3.06 -21.77 12.34
N LYS A 180 4.37 -21.64 12.45
CA LYS A 180 5.34 -22.73 12.26
C LYS A 180 6.13 -22.89 13.54
N ALA A 181 6.00 -24.06 14.16
CA ALA A 181 6.62 -24.36 15.45
C ALA A 181 6.34 -23.27 16.52
N GLY A 182 5.10 -22.75 16.56
CA GLY A 182 4.71 -21.68 17.47
C GLY A 182 5.11 -20.25 17.04
N VAL A 183 5.84 -20.08 15.93
CA VAL A 183 6.23 -18.76 15.40
C VAL A 183 5.24 -18.31 14.33
N LYS A 184 4.71 -17.09 14.45
CA LYS A 184 3.78 -16.50 13.48
C LYS A 184 4.50 -16.25 12.15
N VAL A 185 3.92 -16.71 11.05
CA VAL A 185 4.44 -16.49 9.69
C VAL A 185 3.91 -15.16 9.15
N VAL A 186 4.81 -14.34 8.59
CA VAL A 186 4.53 -13.01 8.03
C VAL A 186 5.26 -12.82 6.72
N ASN A 187 4.70 -12.04 5.79
CA ASN A 187 5.27 -11.70 4.47
C ASN A 187 5.80 -12.91 3.67
N GLN A 188 5.12 -14.04 3.74
CA GLN A 188 5.64 -15.29 3.19
C GLN A 188 4.55 -16.15 2.58
N TRP A 189 4.88 -16.81 1.46
CA TRP A 189 4.09 -17.88 0.89
C TRP A 189 4.24 -19.15 1.72
N ILE A 190 3.11 -19.77 2.03
CA ILE A 190 3.05 -21.12 2.58
C ILE A 190 2.29 -22.03 1.63
N PHE A 191 2.69 -23.30 1.63
CA PHE A 191 1.86 -24.36 1.10
C PHE A 191 1.23 -25.09 2.29
N ASP A 192 -0.09 -25.19 2.29
CA ASP A 192 -0.80 -26.00 3.28
C ASP A 192 -1.26 -27.30 2.61
N VAL A 193 -0.75 -28.42 3.12
CA VAL A 193 -1.04 -29.77 2.61
C VAL A 193 -2.51 -30.13 2.82
N GLN A 194 -3.14 -29.70 3.92
CA GLN A 194 -4.55 -30.01 4.21
C GLN A 194 -5.47 -29.38 3.18
N TYR A 195 -5.16 -28.16 2.76
CA TYR A 195 -5.93 -27.42 1.76
C TYR A 195 -5.42 -27.59 0.33
N ASN A 196 -4.29 -28.28 0.16
CA ASN A 196 -3.60 -28.50 -1.12
C ASN A 196 -3.45 -27.21 -1.96
N SER A 197 -3.16 -26.10 -1.27
CA SER A 197 -3.17 -24.75 -1.84
C SER A 197 -2.04 -23.92 -1.25
N TYR A 198 -1.61 -22.93 -2.03
CA TYR A 198 -0.74 -21.88 -1.55
C TYR A 198 -1.57 -20.75 -0.93
N PHE A 199 -1.00 -20.13 0.09
CA PHE A 199 -1.52 -18.94 0.77
C PHE A 199 -0.37 -17.96 0.97
N TYR A 200 -0.67 -16.67 0.92
CA TYR A 200 0.30 -15.63 1.25
C TYR A 200 -0.09 -14.95 2.56
N LEU A 201 0.83 -14.87 3.52
CA LEU A 201 0.64 -14.15 4.78
C LEU A 201 1.20 -12.74 4.61
N ASN A 202 0.39 -11.72 4.91
CA ASN A 202 0.83 -10.32 4.86
C ASN A 202 1.73 -9.95 6.05
N ALA A 203 2.08 -8.67 6.16
CA ALA A 203 2.96 -8.17 7.23
C ALA A 203 2.35 -8.33 8.63
N SER A 204 1.02 -8.27 8.73
CA SER A 204 0.27 -8.57 9.95
C SER A 204 0.18 -10.08 10.26
N GLY A 205 0.69 -10.94 9.38
CA GLY A 205 0.62 -12.39 9.49
C GLY A 205 -0.77 -12.96 9.24
N ASN A 206 -1.60 -12.24 8.49
CA ASN A 206 -2.92 -12.69 8.07
C ASN A 206 -2.88 -13.14 6.62
N PHE A 207 -3.65 -14.19 6.26
CA PHE A 207 -3.73 -14.60 4.87
C PHE A 207 -4.40 -13.52 4.01
N VAL A 208 -3.82 -13.29 2.84
CA VAL A 208 -4.38 -12.41 1.81
C VAL A 208 -5.48 -13.15 1.05
N GLN A 209 -6.60 -12.48 0.77
CA GLN A 209 -7.72 -13.04 0.02
C GLN A 209 -8.39 -11.97 -0.85
N ASN A 210 -9.05 -12.42 -1.92
CA ASN A 210 -9.68 -11.58 -2.95
C ASN A 210 -8.74 -10.54 -3.57
N ALA A 211 -7.44 -10.84 -3.61
CA ALA A 211 -6.39 -9.91 -4.01
C ALA A 211 -5.24 -10.65 -4.69
N TRP A 212 -4.42 -9.91 -5.42
CA TRP A 212 -3.19 -10.43 -6.03
C TRP A 212 -2.03 -10.35 -5.05
N SER A 213 -1.09 -11.29 -5.15
CA SER A 213 0.24 -11.21 -4.57
C SER A 213 1.24 -11.68 -5.62
N GLY A 214 2.04 -10.74 -6.13
CA GLY A 214 2.81 -10.94 -7.35
C GLY A 214 1.93 -11.36 -8.52
N ASN A 215 2.32 -12.44 -9.20
CA ASN A 215 1.60 -12.96 -10.38
C ASN A 215 0.45 -13.91 -10.03
N TYR A 216 0.08 -14.03 -8.75
CA TYR A 216 -0.90 -15.03 -8.30
C TYR A 216 -2.09 -14.36 -7.62
N TYR A 217 -3.30 -14.75 -8.02
CA TYR A 217 -4.53 -14.27 -7.39
C TYR A 217 -4.92 -15.18 -6.22
N LEU A 218 -5.18 -14.61 -5.05
CA LEU A 218 -5.70 -15.30 -3.87
C LEU A 218 -7.22 -15.10 -3.85
N LYS A 219 -7.98 -16.20 -3.93
CA LYS A 219 -9.45 -16.19 -3.89
C LYS A 219 -9.96 -15.95 -2.47
N SER A 220 -11.27 -15.86 -2.32
CA SER A 220 -11.94 -15.88 -1.00
C SER A 220 -11.45 -17.07 -0.17
N GLY A 221 -11.11 -16.82 1.10
CA GLY A 221 -10.49 -17.81 1.99
C GLY A 221 -8.97 -17.96 1.83
N GLY A 222 -8.34 -17.17 0.94
CA GLY A 222 -6.89 -17.07 0.77
C GLY A 222 -6.25 -18.11 -0.14
N TYR A 223 -7.05 -18.95 -0.79
CA TYR A 223 -6.55 -19.98 -1.70
C TYR A 223 -6.01 -19.37 -2.99
N MET A 224 -4.75 -19.66 -3.31
CA MET A 224 -4.18 -19.32 -4.62
C MET A 224 -5.00 -19.93 -5.75
N ALA A 225 -5.38 -19.10 -6.72
CA ALA A 225 -5.99 -19.53 -7.96
C ALA A 225 -4.99 -20.37 -8.78
N LYS A 226 -5.50 -21.43 -9.40
CA LYS A 226 -4.76 -22.26 -10.35
C LYS A 226 -5.48 -22.14 -11.70
N SER A 227 -4.71 -22.03 -12.77
CA SER A 227 -5.19 -22.07 -14.16
C SER A 227 -5.61 -23.48 -14.54
#